data_AF-A0A166E1M7-F1
#
_entry.id   AF-A0A166E1M7-F1
#
_cell.length_a   1.000
_cell.length_b   1.000
_cell.length_c   1.000
_cell.angle_alpha   90.00
_cell.angle_beta   90.00
_cell.angle_gamma   90.00
#
_symmetry.space_group_name_H-M   'P 1'
#
loop_
_entity.id
_entity.type
_entity.pdbx_description
1 polymer ?
#
loop_
_entity_poly.entity_id
_entity_poly.type
_entity_poly.pdbx_seq_one_letter_code
_entity_poly.pdbx_strand_id
1 'polypeptide(L)'
;MPPFNALRSALRAHGYPSIQHHRTRFLSPPVRILRATYVTKSQSVLLAKPSSEDLEEAGVEPTVAEQATLEITDRAAEHLRNIATEDSDPDVALRIAVESGGCHGYQYKIELTSRRQPDDFQFTHPSLRPSNIVVDAVSLDLIKGSTIDFATELIGSSFRIVDNPQAKGSGCGCGVSWEAKF
;
A
#
# COMPACT_ATOMS: atom_id res chain seq x y z
N MET A 1 18.65 -90.80 0.36
CA MET A 1 18.28 -89.99 1.54
C MET A 1 19.16 -90.44 2.70
N PRO A 2 19.78 -89.58 3.54
CA PRO A 2 20.23 -88.17 3.47
C PRO A 2 21.80 -88.13 3.57
N PRO A 3 22.50 -87.19 4.24
CA PRO A 3 22.74 -85.79 3.89
C PRO A 3 24.23 -85.38 3.76
N PHE A 4 24.43 -84.27 3.03
CA PHE A 4 25.37 -83.16 3.26
C PHE A 4 26.89 -83.40 3.23
N ASN A 5 27.45 -82.99 2.09
CA ASN A 5 28.86 -82.80 1.80
C ASN A 5 29.33 -81.43 2.35
N ALA A 6 30.43 -81.39 3.10
CA ALA A 6 31.14 -80.15 3.42
C ALA A 6 32.65 -80.42 3.38
N LEU A 7 33.29 -80.04 2.26
CA LEU A 7 34.73 -80.12 2.04
C LEU A 7 35.34 -78.72 2.02
N ARG A 8 36.17 -78.50 3.05
CA ARG A 8 37.47 -77.83 3.12
C ARG A 8 37.92 -76.84 2.03
N SER A 9 38.49 -75.74 2.58
CA SER A 9 39.64 -74.96 2.08
C SER A 9 39.39 -74.14 0.80
N ALA A 10 40.08 -73.06 0.46
CA ALA A 10 41.01 -72.11 1.05
C ALA A 10 41.46 -71.26 -0.17
N LEU A 11 41.98 -70.06 0.10
CA LEU A 11 42.88 -69.27 -0.74
C LEU A 11 42.31 -68.31 -1.82
N ARG A 12 42.76 -67.06 -1.62
CA ARG A 12 43.30 -66.07 -2.56
C ARG A 12 42.35 -65.30 -3.49
N ALA A 13 42.12 -64.06 -3.07
CA ALA A 13 42.61 -62.83 -3.68
C ALA A 13 42.43 -62.66 -5.21
N HIS A 14 41.45 -61.84 -5.60
CA HIS A 14 41.52 -61.03 -6.81
C HIS A 14 40.78 -59.69 -6.64
N GLY A 15 41.53 -58.60 -6.82
CA GLY A 15 41.15 -57.29 -7.37
C GLY A 15 39.82 -56.65 -6.97
N TYR A 16 39.88 -55.67 -6.07
CA TYR A 16 38.88 -54.60 -6.00
C TYR A 16 39.16 -53.57 -7.10
N PRO A 17 38.22 -53.29 -8.04
CA PRO A 17 38.34 -52.12 -8.90
C PRO A 17 37.99 -50.86 -8.09
N SER A 18 38.84 -49.85 -8.20
CA SER A 18 38.65 -48.53 -7.59
C SER A 18 37.41 -47.85 -8.16
N ILE A 19 36.37 -47.68 -7.34
CA ILE A 19 35.20 -46.86 -7.68
C ILE A 19 35.61 -45.40 -7.50
N GLN A 20 35.85 -44.72 -8.62
CA GLN A 20 36.03 -43.28 -8.66
C GLN A 20 34.75 -42.60 -8.17
N HIS A 21 34.86 -41.88 -7.06
CA HIS A 21 33.79 -41.05 -6.54
C HIS A 21 33.64 -39.84 -7.46
N HIS A 22 32.77 -39.96 -8.47
CA HIS A 22 32.23 -38.77 -9.13
C HIS A 22 31.36 -38.04 -8.11
N ARG A 23 31.98 -37.09 -7.39
CA ARG A 23 31.27 -36.02 -6.69
C ARG A 23 30.51 -35.21 -7.75
N THR A 24 29.29 -35.62 -8.06
CA THR A 24 28.31 -34.75 -8.69
C THR A 24 28.09 -33.60 -7.72
N ARG A 25 28.69 -32.44 -8.04
CA ARG A 25 28.32 -31.18 -7.41
C ARG A 25 26.86 -30.96 -7.78
N PHE A 26 25.96 -31.27 -6.84
CA PHE A 26 24.60 -30.78 -6.90
C PHE A 26 24.70 -29.25 -6.87
N LEU A 27 24.61 -28.65 -8.06
CA LEU A 27 24.39 -27.22 -8.19
C LEU A 27 22.98 -26.99 -7.65
N SER A 28 22.89 -26.48 -6.43
CA SER A 28 21.62 -26.01 -5.87
C SER A 28 20.98 -25.06 -6.89
N PRO A 29 19.70 -25.24 -7.24
CA PRO A 29 19.03 -24.30 -8.12
C PRO A 29 19.11 -22.91 -7.49
N PRO A 30 19.29 -21.83 -8.28
CA PRO A 30 19.32 -20.49 -7.74
C PRO A 30 18.00 -20.22 -7.03
N VAL A 31 18.06 -19.96 -5.72
CA VAL A 31 16.90 -19.49 -4.95
C VAL A 31 16.52 -18.14 -5.54
N ARG A 32 15.44 -18.13 -6.32
CA ARG A 32 14.89 -16.93 -6.93
C ARG A 32 14.25 -16.13 -5.80
N ILE A 33 14.98 -15.16 -5.26
CA ILE A 33 14.48 -14.26 -4.21
C ILE A 33 13.29 -13.50 -4.82
N LEU A 34 12.08 -13.86 -4.39
CA LEU A 34 10.88 -13.12 -4.73
C LEU A 34 11.02 -11.75 -4.07
N ARG A 35 11.28 -10.70 -4.86
CA ARG A 35 11.09 -9.33 -4.40
C ARG A 35 9.60 -9.19 -4.12
N ALA A 36 9.22 -9.19 -2.85
CA ALA A 36 7.92 -8.67 -2.44
C ALA A 36 7.80 -7.28 -3.05
N THR A 37 6.78 -7.05 -3.88
CA THR A 37 6.47 -5.74 -4.45
C THR A 37 5.91 -4.87 -3.34
N TYR A 38 6.78 -4.41 -2.44
CA TYR A 38 6.38 -3.51 -1.37
C TYR A 38 6.02 -2.17 -2.02
N VAL A 39 4.74 -1.79 -1.92
CA VAL A 39 4.30 -0.47 -2.36
C VAL A 39 4.99 0.54 -1.47
N THR A 40 5.84 1.37 -2.07
CA THR A 40 6.55 2.41 -1.32
C THR A 40 5.58 3.53 -0.99
N LYS A 41 5.47 3.86 0.29
CA LYS A 41 4.63 4.94 0.81
C LYS A 41 5.46 5.84 1.72
N SER A 42 5.08 7.11 1.75
CA SER A 42 5.75 8.15 2.52
C SER A 42 4.73 8.95 3.34
N GLN A 43 5.16 9.44 4.50
CA GLN A 43 4.41 10.45 5.25
C GLN A 43 4.24 11.70 4.38
N SER A 44 3.01 12.16 4.19
CA SER A 44 2.76 13.39 3.45
C SER A 44 3.21 14.61 4.26
N VAL A 45 3.55 15.68 3.55
CA VAL A 45 3.91 16.97 4.15
C VAL A 45 2.69 17.86 4.13
N LEU A 46 2.26 18.32 5.30
CA LEU A 46 1.19 19.31 5.43
C LEU A 46 1.71 20.69 4.99
N LEU A 47 1.12 21.23 3.93
CA LEU A 47 1.47 22.54 3.36
C LEU A 47 0.62 23.67 3.92
N ALA A 48 -0.66 23.41 4.18
CA ALA A 48 -1.56 24.43 4.69
C ALA A 48 -2.67 23.84 5.55
N LYS A 49 -3.03 24.60 6.59
CA LYS A 49 -4.19 24.35 7.46
C LYS A 49 -5.26 25.41 7.17
N PRO A 50 -6.55 25.10 7.36
CA PRO A 50 -7.62 26.10 7.40
C PRO A 50 -7.42 27.06 8.57
N SER A 51 -8.01 28.27 8.50
CA SER A 51 -7.98 29.21 9.62
C SER A 51 -8.88 28.71 10.77
N SER A 52 -8.69 29.24 11.98
CA SER A 52 -9.56 28.89 13.11
C SER A 52 -11.02 29.27 12.87
N GLU A 53 -11.26 30.38 12.15
CA GLU A 53 -12.60 30.85 11.81
C GLU A 53 -13.28 29.88 10.83
N ASP A 54 -12.56 29.42 9.80
CA ASP A 54 -13.09 28.44 8.83
C ASP A 54 -13.41 27.09 9.50
N LEU A 55 -12.60 26.66 10.48
CA LEU A 55 -12.84 25.44 11.25
C LEU A 55 -14.09 25.53 12.12
N GLU A 56 -14.30 26.67 12.77
CA GLU A 56 -15.50 26.93 13.58
C GLU A 56 -16.76 26.94 12.70
N GLU A 57 -16.70 27.55 11.51
CA GLU A 57 -17.80 27.52 10.54
C GLU A 57 -18.13 26.09 10.07
N ALA A 58 -17.10 25.26 9.88
CA ALA A 58 -17.26 23.84 9.57
C ALA A 58 -17.75 22.99 10.76
N GLY A 59 -17.88 23.56 11.97
CA GLY A 59 -18.29 22.86 13.19
C GLY A 59 -17.22 21.90 13.72
N VAL A 60 -15.94 22.14 13.39
CA VAL A 60 -14.81 21.28 13.77
C VAL A 60 -14.03 21.93 14.92
N GLU A 61 -13.84 21.20 16.01
CA GLU A 61 -13.02 21.69 17.13
C GLU A 61 -11.54 21.82 16.71
N PRO A 62 -10.82 22.86 17.17
CA PRO A 62 -9.46 23.17 16.69
C PRO A 62 -8.41 22.08 16.98
N THR A 63 -8.72 21.10 17.83
CA THR A 63 -7.82 19.97 18.14
C THR A 63 -7.51 19.08 16.94
N VAL A 64 -8.38 19.06 15.91
CA VAL A 64 -8.18 18.27 14.69
C VAL A 64 -6.93 18.72 13.91
N ALA A 65 -6.61 20.03 13.97
CA ALA A 65 -5.50 20.63 13.23
C ALA A 65 -4.11 20.19 13.73
N GLU A 66 -4.00 19.65 14.95
CA GLU A 66 -2.73 19.20 15.53
C GLU A 66 -2.36 17.78 15.07
N GLN A 67 -3.34 16.98 14.62
CA GLN A 67 -3.16 15.56 14.27
C GLN A 67 -3.33 15.27 12.77
N ALA A 68 -3.23 16.31 11.93
CA ALA A 68 -3.33 16.23 10.48
C ALA A 68 -2.21 15.36 9.88
N THR A 69 -2.47 14.06 9.77
CA THR A 69 -1.50 13.05 9.31
C THR A 69 -2.12 12.23 8.20
N LEU A 70 -1.40 12.07 7.09
CA LEU A 70 -1.75 11.20 5.98
C LEU A 70 -0.47 10.58 5.41
N GLU A 71 -0.63 9.45 4.76
CA GLU A 71 0.41 8.82 3.95
C GLU A 71 0.00 8.87 2.48
N ILE A 72 0.98 8.82 1.59
CA ILE A 72 0.76 8.76 0.15
C ILE A 72 1.73 7.76 -0.47
N THR A 73 1.25 6.95 -1.41
CA THR A 73 2.11 6.03 -2.17
C THR A 73 2.84 6.76 -3.30
N ASP A 74 4.05 6.31 -3.63
CA ASP A 74 4.85 6.92 -4.71
C ASP A 74 4.06 6.96 -6.02
N ARG A 75 3.31 5.88 -6.33
CA ARG A 75 2.48 5.79 -7.53
C ARG A 75 1.31 6.77 -7.55
N ALA A 76 0.70 7.08 -6.40
CA ALA A 76 -0.34 8.09 -6.32
C ALA A 76 0.24 9.48 -6.57
N ALA A 77 1.41 9.77 -5.98
CA ALA A 77 2.11 11.03 -6.20
C ALA A 77 2.55 11.21 -7.66
N GLU A 78 3.10 10.17 -8.28
CA GLU A 78 3.46 10.17 -9.70
C GLU A 78 2.25 10.40 -10.59
N HIS A 79 1.11 9.75 -10.30
CA HIS A 79 -0.09 9.93 -11.10
C HIS A 79 -0.64 11.36 -11.00
N LEU A 80 -0.67 11.95 -9.80
CA LEU A 80 -1.04 13.37 -9.63
C LEU A 80 -0.11 14.32 -10.37
N ARG A 81 1.20 14.05 -10.35
CA ARG A 81 2.18 14.84 -11.12
C ARG A 81 1.91 14.75 -12.63
N ASN A 82 1.56 13.57 -13.12
CA ASN A 82 1.25 13.37 -14.53
C ASN A 82 -0.01 14.15 -14.92
N ILE A 83 -1.08 14.05 -14.13
CA ILE A 83 -2.32 14.83 -14.36
C ILE A 83 -2.01 16.33 -14.40
N ALA A 84 -1.28 16.85 -13.41
CA ALA A 84 -0.89 18.26 -13.38
C ALA A 84 -0.06 18.70 -14.61
N THR A 85 0.76 17.78 -15.15
CA THR A 85 1.54 18.04 -16.36
C THR A 85 0.67 18.01 -17.62
N GLU A 86 -0.24 17.05 -17.72
CA GLU A 86 -1.18 16.91 -18.83
C GLU A 86 -2.14 18.10 -18.92
N ASP A 87 -2.65 18.54 -17.77
CA ASP A 87 -3.55 19.70 -17.66
C ASP A 87 -2.79 21.04 -17.71
N SER A 88 -1.45 21.02 -17.68
CA SER A 88 -0.59 22.21 -17.59
C SER A 88 -0.96 23.11 -16.39
N ASP A 89 -1.40 22.50 -15.30
CA ASP A 89 -1.89 23.17 -14.10
C ASP A 89 -1.23 22.54 -12.85
N PRO A 90 -0.27 23.24 -12.21
CA PRO A 90 0.41 22.74 -11.02
C PRO A 90 -0.45 22.77 -9.76
N ASP A 91 -1.62 23.43 -9.80
CA ASP A 91 -2.54 23.58 -8.68
C ASP A 91 -3.58 22.45 -8.63
N VAL A 92 -3.61 21.57 -9.63
CA VAL A 92 -4.45 20.35 -9.60
C VAL A 92 -4.17 19.57 -8.33
N ALA A 93 -5.24 19.22 -7.64
CA ALA A 93 -5.24 18.51 -6.38
C ALA A 93 -6.29 17.39 -6.38
N LEU A 94 -5.96 16.33 -5.66
CA LEU A 94 -6.94 15.31 -5.28
C LEU A 94 -7.71 15.80 -4.06
N ARG A 95 -8.98 16.11 -4.22
CA ARG A 95 -9.87 16.44 -3.11
C ARG A 95 -10.53 15.18 -2.56
N ILE A 96 -10.46 15.01 -1.24
CA ILE A 96 -11.03 13.87 -0.53
C ILE A 96 -12.01 14.39 0.51
N ALA A 97 -13.23 13.87 0.45
CA ALA A 97 -14.25 14.06 1.46
C ALA A 97 -14.82 12.70 1.90
N VAL A 98 -15.45 12.68 3.06
CA VAL A 98 -16.17 11.54 3.60
C VAL A 98 -17.63 11.94 3.76
N GLU A 99 -18.51 11.23 3.07
CA GLU A 99 -19.95 11.42 3.15
C GLU A 99 -20.57 10.29 3.99
N SER A 100 -21.71 10.57 4.63
CA SER A 100 -22.55 9.51 5.20
C SER A 100 -23.01 8.62 4.07
N GLY A 101 -22.53 7.38 4.03
CA GLY A 101 -23.04 6.34 3.16
C GLY A 101 -24.43 5.87 3.62
N GLY A 102 -25.02 4.95 2.85
CA GLY A 102 -26.30 4.32 3.19
C GLY A 102 -26.16 3.35 4.38
N CYS A 103 -26.78 2.18 4.30
CA CYS A 103 -26.77 1.18 5.38
C CYS A 103 -25.36 0.66 5.81
N HIS A 104 -24.29 1.07 5.10
CA HIS A 104 -22.93 0.53 5.23
C HIS A 104 -21.92 1.53 5.84
N GLY A 105 -22.38 2.61 6.47
CA GLY A 105 -21.51 3.55 7.19
C GLY A 105 -21.10 4.76 6.36
N TYR A 106 -19.81 4.98 6.17
CA TYR A 106 -19.23 6.12 5.46
C TYR A 106 -18.77 5.76 4.04
N GLN A 107 -18.71 6.77 3.17
CA GLN A 107 -18.21 6.63 1.80
C GLN A 107 -17.15 7.71 1.51
N TYR A 108 -16.07 7.31 0.83
CA TYR A 108 -15.10 8.27 0.31
C TYR A 108 -15.61 8.91 -0.98
N LYS A 109 -15.50 10.23 -1.05
CA LYS A 109 -15.67 11.02 -2.25
C LYS A 109 -14.31 11.55 -2.67
N ILE A 110 -13.88 11.19 -3.88
CA ILE A 110 -12.57 11.53 -4.41
C ILE A 110 -12.79 12.22 -5.75
N GLU A 111 -12.24 13.43 -5.89
CA GLU A 111 -12.38 14.25 -7.08
C GLU A 111 -11.08 15.00 -7.39
N LEU A 112 -10.86 15.34 -8.66
CA LEU A 112 -9.79 16.26 -9.05
C LEU A 112 -10.34 17.68 -9.04
N THR A 113 -9.59 18.61 -8.45
CA THR A 113 -9.94 20.03 -8.39
C THR A 113 -8.70 20.89 -8.57
N SER A 114 -8.85 22.08 -9.16
CA SER A 114 -7.82 23.12 -9.16
C SER A 114 -8.08 24.21 -8.11
N ARG A 115 -9.11 24.03 -7.27
CA ARG A 115 -9.51 25.00 -6.25
C ARG A 115 -9.58 24.35 -4.87
N ARG A 116 -8.81 24.92 -3.95
CA ARG A 116 -8.87 24.64 -2.52
C ARG A 116 -10.01 25.44 -1.87
N GLN A 117 -10.75 24.81 -0.96
CA GLN A 117 -11.75 25.44 -0.12
C GLN A 117 -11.14 25.98 1.18
N PRO A 118 -11.75 26.98 1.84
CA PRO A 118 -11.19 27.58 3.06
C PRO A 118 -10.95 26.59 4.20
N ASP A 119 -11.81 25.58 4.32
CA ASP A 119 -11.79 24.52 5.33
C ASP A 119 -10.90 23.32 4.94
N ASP A 120 -10.26 23.33 3.77
CA ASP A 120 -9.42 22.23 3.31
C ASP A 120 -8.02 22.27 3.96
N PHE A 121 -7.56 21.13 4.45
CA PHE A 121 -6.15 20.86 4.73
C PHE A 121 -5.43 20.47 3.44
N GLN A 122 -4.22 21.00 3.21
CA GLN A 122 -3.45 20.70 2.01
C GLN A 122 -2.19 19.90 2.34
N PHE A 123 -2.00 18.78 1.63
CA PHE A 123 -0.86 17.88 1.77
C PHE A 123 -0.13 17.68 0.43
N THR A 124 1.12 17.22 0.51
CA THR A 124 1.90 16.84 -0.68
C THR A 124 2.87 15.70 -0.39
N HIS A 125 3.34 15.01 -1.43
CA HIS A 125 4.42 14.03 -1.29
C HIS A 125 5.74 14.76 -0.97
N PRO A 126 6.59 14.20 -0.08
CA PRO A 126 7.85 14.85 0.30
C PRO A 126 8.77 15.14 -0.91
N SER A 127 8.85 14.21 -1.85
CA SER A 127 9.85 14.24 -2.94
C SER A 127 9.28 14.33 -4.36
N LEU A 128 7.98 14.10 -4.56
CA LEU A 128 7.37 13.95 -5.89
C LEU A 128 6.33 15.05 -6.05
N ARG A 129 6.68 16.17 -6.66
CA ARG A 129 5.81 17.35 -6.79
C ARG A 129 5.64 17.77 -8.26
N PRO A 130 4.53 18.42 -8.64
CA PRO A 130 3.30 18.62 -7.85
C PRO A 130 2.55 17.30 -7.58
N SER A 131 1.95 17.19 -6.40
CA SER A 131 1.14 16.03 -5.99
C SER A 131 0.16 16.45 -4.88
N ASN A 132 -0.65 17.46 -5.19
CA ASN A 132 -1.47 18.11 -4.16
C ASN A 132 -2.63 17.19 -3.74
N ILE A 133 -2.86 17.11 -2.43
CA ILE A 133 -4.05 16.49 -1.85
C ILE A 133 -4.72 17.55 -0.99
N VAL A 134 -6.03 17.69 -1.10
CA VAL A 134 -6.84 18.52 -0.21
C VAL A 134 -7.91 17.68 0.47
N VAL A 135 -8.11 17.90 1.76
CA VAL A 135 -9.09 17.15 2.58
C VAL A 135 -9.86 18.14 3.41
N ASP A 136 -11.19 18.11 3.38
CA ASP A 136 -12.00 18.99 4.22
C ASP A 136 -11.83 18.66 5.70
N ALA A 137 -12.05 19.66 6.55
CA ALA A 137 -11.78 19.56 7.97
C ALA A 137 -12.56 18.45 8.69
N VAL A 138 -13.82 18.25 8.31
CA VAL A 138 -14.70 17.22 8.91
C VAL A 138 -14.20 15.82 8.55
N SER A 139 -13.80 15.64 7.29
CA SER A 139 -13.35 14.36 6.75
C SER A 139 -11.97 13.96 7.24
N LEU A 140 -11.09 14.92 7.52
CA LEU A 140 -9.73 14.65 7.97
C LEU A 140 -9.71 13.75 9.22
N ASP A 141 -10.61 13.99 10.17
CA ASP A 141 -10.67 13.20 11.41
C ASP A 141 -11.07 11.74 11.17
N LEU A 142 -11.85 11.50 10.11
CA LEU A 142 -12.33 10.19 9.69
C LEU A 142 -11.28 9.40 8.87
N ILE A 143 -10.25 10.07 8.35
CA ILE A 143 -9.22 9.44 7.52
C ILE A 143 -7.79 9.68 8.00
N LYS A 144 -7.58 10.30 9.16
CA LYS A 144 -6.24 10.55 9.69
C LYS A 144 -5.43 9.26 9.84
N GLY A 145 -4.19 9.32 9.36
CA GLY A 145 -3.27 8.19 9.27
C GLY A 145 -3.53 7.23 8.10
N SER A 146 -4.54 7.48 7.26
CA SER A 146 -4.79 6.66 6.08
C SER A 146 -3.74 6.87 5.00
N THR A 147 -3.61 5.89 4.12
CA THR A 147 -2.74 5.96 2.94
C THR A 147 -3.56 6.29 1.69
N ILE A 148 -3.16 7.35 0.98
CA ILE A 148 -3.68 7.70 -0.34
C ILE A 148 -2.93 6.91 -1.40
N ASP A 149 -3.67 6.16 -2.21
CA ASP A 149 -3.12 5.20 -3.15
C ASP A 149 -3.74 5.34 -4.53
N PHE A 150 -3.02 4.87 -5.56
CA PHE A 150 -3.53 4.79 -6.93
C PHE A 150 -3.41 3.37 -7.45
N ALA A 151 -4.53 2.76 -7.76
CA ALA A 151 -4.62 1.39 -8.21
C ALA A 151 -4.81 1.34 -9.72
N THR A 152 -4.12 0.41 -10.38
CA THR A 152 -4.40 0.03 -11.77
C THR A 152 -4.83 -1.43 -11.77
N GLU A 153 -6.09 -1.65 -12.12
CA GLU A 153 -6.74 -2.96 -12.17
C GLU A 153 -7.18 -3.27 -13.61
N LEU A 154 -7.68 -4.48 -13.86
CA LEU A 154 -8.03 -4.92 -15.21
C LEU A 154 -9.16 -4.08 -15.83
N ILE A 155 -10.09 -3.61 -14.99
CA ILE A 155 -11.28 -2.86 -15.42
C ILE A 155 -11.09 -1.34 -15.39
N GLY A 156 -9.93 -0.86 -14.95
CA GLY A 156 -9.64 0.56 -14.85
C GLY A 156 -8.65 0.90 -13.76
N SER A 157 -8.34 2.18 -13.65
CA SER A 157 -7.49 2.72 -12.60
C SER A 157 -8.22 3.79 -11.81
N SER A 158 -7.97 3.85 -10.50
CA SER A 158 -8.59 4.84 -9.64
C SER A 158 -7.71 5.18 -8.44
N PHE A 159 -7.91 6.39 -7.93
CA PHE A 159 -7.47 6.75 -6.59
C PHE A 159 -8.32 6.03 -5.55
N ARG A 160 -7.71 5.66 -4.43
CA ARG A 160 -8.38 5.01 -3.29
C ARG A 160 -7.68 5.34 -1.98
N ILE A 161 -8.43 5.18 -0.89
CA ILE A 161 -7.93 5.33 0.47
C ILE A 161 -7.78 3.92 1.04
N VAL A 162 -6.59 3.59 1.54
CA VAL A 162 -6.28 2.29 2.16
C VAL A 162 -5.71 2.48 3.55
N ASP A 163 -5.68 1.40 4.33
CA ASP A 163 -5.12 1.37 5.69
C ASP A 163 -5.74 2.44 6.64
N ASN A 164 -7.03 2.77 6.49
CA ASN A 164 -7.68 3.76 7.34
C ASN A 164 -7.77 3.27 8.80
N PRO A 165 -7.05 3.91 9.76
CA PRO A 165 -7.09 3.50 11.16
C PRO A 165 -8.46 3.65 11.84
N GLN A 166 -9.30 4.53 11.27
CA GLN A 166 -10.66 4.77 11.76
C GLN A 166 -11.67 3.74 11.24
N ALA A 167 -11.30 2.85 10.32
CA ALA A 167 -12.22 1.85 9.79
C ALA A 167 -12.28 0.58 10.67
N LYS A 168 -13.50 0.04 10.85
CA LYS A 168 -13.76 -1.29 11.39
C LYS A 168 -13.50 -2.32 10.30
N GLY A 169 -12.33 -2.97 10.36
CA GLY A 169 -11.94 -4.02 9.41
C GLY A 169 -11.62 -3.48 8.01
N SER A 170 -11.69 -4.36 7.01
CA SER A 170 -11.19 -4.08 5.65
C SER A 170 -12.16 -3.32 4.73
N GLY A 171 -13.33 -2.90 5.23
CA GLY A 171 -14.38 -2.25 4.43
C GLY A 171 -15.11 -3.18 3.44
N CYS A 172 -15.95 -2.61 2.58
CA CYS A 172 -16.60 -3.34 1.48
C CYS A 172 -15.55 -3.73 0.42
N GLY A 173 -15.73 -4.85 -0.30
CA GLY A 173 -14.73 -5.41 -1.22
C GLY A 173 -14.25 -4.49 -2.36
N CYS A 174 -14.94 -3.38 -2.62
CA CYS A 174 -14.53 -2.34 -3.57
C CYS A 174 -13.75 -1.16 -2.94
N GLY A 175 -13.61 -1.11 -1.61
CA GLY A 175 -12.81 -0.11 -0.89
C GLY A 175 -13.40 1.31 -0.83
N VAL A 176 -14.61 1.54 -1.33
CA VAL A 176 -15.25 2.87 -1.37
C VAL A 176 -16.07 3.21 -0.13
N SER A 177 -16.47 2.19 0.64
CA SER A 177 -17.30 2.35 1.84
C SER A 177 -16.76 1.55 3.02
N TRP A 178 -16.98 2.06 4.23
CA TRP A 178 -16.44 1.51 5.47
C TRP A 178 -17.29 1.90 6.68
N GLU A 179 -17.25 1.06 7.71
CA GLU A 179 -17.86 1.34 9.01
C GLU A 179 -16.82 1.95 9.93
N ALA A 180 -17.19 2.95 10.71
CA ALA A 180 -16.23 3.63 11.54
C ALA A 180 -16.04 3.01 12.93
N LYS A 181 -14.80 3.11 13.41
CA LYS A 181 -14.30 2.57 14.67
C LYS A 181 -14.39 3.63 15.75
N PHE A 182 -15.61 3.83 16.22
CA PHE A 182 -15.92 4.48 17.49
C PHE A 182 -16.80 3.56 18.32
#